data_AF-A0AAD6U6A7-F1
#
_entry.id   AF-A0AAD6U6A7-F1
#
_cell.length_a   1.000
_cell.length_b   1.000
_cell.length_c   1.000
_cell.angle_alpha   90.00
_cell.angle_beta   90.00
_cell.angle_gamma   90.00
#
_symmetry.space_group_name_H-M   'P 1'
#
loop_
_entity.id
_entity.type
_entity.pdbx_description
1 polymer ?
#
loop_
_entity_poly.entity_id
_entity_poly.type
_entity_poly.pdbx_seq_one_letter_code
_entity_poly.pdbx_strand_id
1 'polypeptide(L)'
;MFNLKPLALAALTALAASASTLPRQLSGCSPSFQGHPVSIIYPGASGIEALYPASDTLNANIVTAPLVGRTPQFLVENSGHVPTSYLIKDAADHGLVAYATAVPRADAAVKLNAIDNSGADPRQYWVLTCAACASTSTEVPPGGVFGTSCQIANVAVGRCVQRVGAVGTPPVLAPCSATEGAQMFNFLRENL
;
A
#
# COMPACT_ATOMS: atom_id res chain seq x y z
N MET A 1 48.89 30.26 48.24
CA MET A 1 49.14 29.45 47.03
C MET A 1 47.91 28.59 46.80
N PHE A 2 47.11 28.95 45.80
CA PHE A 2 45.87 28.25 45.44
C PHE A 2 46.20 27.06 44.55
N ASN A 3 45.74 25.86 44.92
CA ASN A 3 45.82 24.67 44.07
C ASN A 3 44.40 24.21 43.72
N LEU A 4 43.92 24.68 42.57
CA LEU A 4 42.72 24.18 41.89
C LEU A 4 43.07 22.85 41.21
N LYS A 5 42.31 21.78 41.47
CA LYS A 5 42.27 20.59 40.61
C LYS A 5 40.88 20.45 39.98
N PRO A 6 40.79 20.02 38.71
CA PRO A 6 39.63 20.26 37.85
C PRO A 6 38.55 19.18 38.04
N LEU A 7 37.28 19.60 37.95
CA LEU A 7 36.15 18.69 37.74
C LEU A 7 36.23 18.07 36.34
N ALA A 8 36.32 16.74 36.26
CA ALA A 8 36.12 16.01 35.02
C ALA A 8 34.61 15.85 34.78
N LEU A 9 34.06 16.64 33.84
CA LEU A 9 32.69 16.55 33.38
C LEU A 9 32.61 15.44 32.32
N ALA A 10 32.17 14.24 32.70
CA ALA A 10 31.91 13.15 31.76
C ALA A 10 30.60 13.43 31.01
N ALA A 11 30.71 13.91 29.77
CA ALA A 11 29.58 14.05 28.86
C ALA A 11 29.15 12.64 28.38
N LEU A 12 28.06 12.10 28.95
CA LEU A 12 27.35 10.98 28.36
C LEU A 12 26.60 11.49 27.12
N THR A 13 27.20 11.33 25.94
CA THR A 13 26.47 11.41 24.68
C THR A 13 25.64 10.15 24.52
N ALA A 14 24.38 10.21 24.94
CA ALA A 14 23.38 9.23 24.57
C ALA A 14 23.19 9.31 23.04
N LEU A 15 23.76 8.37 22.29
CA LEU A 15 23.33 8.10 20.92
C LEU A 15 21.88 7.60 21.02
N ALA A 16 20.94 8.52 20.83
CA ALA A 16 19.57 8.18 20.50
C ALA A 16 19.63 7.46 19.15
N ALA A 17 19.70 6.12 19.19
CA ALA A 17 19.38 5.31 18.05
C ALA A 17 17.95 5.67 17.65
N SER A 18 17.81 6.41 16.55
CA SER A 18 16.55 6.53 15.83
C SER A 18 16.19 5.13 15.34
N ALA A 19 15.62 4.33 16.23
CA ALA A 19 14.95 3.11 15.87
C ALA A 19 13.76 3.54 15.02
N SER A 20 13.96 3.54 13.70
CA SER A 20 12.86 3.47 12.74
C SER A 20 12.07 2.25 13.17
N THR A 21 10.98 2.47 13.91
CA THR A 21 10.06 1.41 14.27
C THR A 21 9.54 0.86 12.97
N LEU A 22 10.09 -0.28 12.52
CA LEU A 22 9.46 -1.05 11.47
C LEU A 22 8.00 -1.22 11.91
N PRO A 23 7.02 -0.92 11.04
CA PRO A 23 5.63 -1.10 11.38
C PRO A 23 5.47 -2.52 11.88
N ARG A 24 4.91 -2.65 13.10
CA ARG A 24 4.67 -3.92 13.79
C ARG A 24 4.11 -4.90 12.77
N GLN A 25 4.91 -5.88 12.36
CA GLN A 25 4.52 -6.87 11.36
C GLN A 25 3.23 -7.51 11.87
N LEU A 26 2.13 -7.23 11.18
CA LEU A 26 0.95 -8.08 11.25
C LEU A 26 1.45 -9.50 10.93
N SER A 27 1.12 -10.47 11.78
CA SER A 27 1.23 -11.89 11.42
C SER A 27 0.20 -12.16 10.32
N GLY A 28 0.52 -11.71 9.11
CA GLY A 28 -0.36 -11.71 7.96
C GLY A 28 0.26 -12.46 6.80
N CYS A 29 -0.54 -12.71 5.79
CA CYS A 29 -0.12 -13.33 4.55
C CYS A 29 0.07 -12.27 3.46
N SER A 30 0.87 -12.62 2.45
CA SER A 30 0.98 -11.84 1.22
C SER A 30 0.24 -12.57 0.11
N PRO A 31 -0.79 -11.94 -0.52
CA PRO A 31 -1.62 -12.62 -1.50
C PRO A 31 -0.82 -12.93 -2.78
N SER A 32 -1.15 -14.05 -3.42
CA SER A 32 -0.65 -14.36 -4.74
C SER A 32 -1.77 -14.14 -5.75
N PHE A 33 -1.49 -13.36 -6.80
CA PHE A 33 -2.47 -13.03 -7.83
C PHE A 33 -2.25 -13.84 -9.12
N GLN A 34 -1.06 -14.42 -9.32
CA GLN A 34 -0.66 -15.20 -10.51
C GLN A 34 -1.09 -14.58 -11.86
N GLY A 35 -1.01 -13.25 -11.98
CA GLY A 35 -1.35 -12.54 -13.21
C GLY A 35 -2.86 -12.36 -13.44
N HIS A 36 -3.72 -12.77 -12.50
CA HIS A 36 -5.13 -12.42 -12.56
C HIS A 36 -5.33 -10.94 -12.26
N PRO A 37 -6.17 -10.25 -13.04
CA PRO A 37 -6.51 -8.88 -12.72
C PRO A 37 -7.44 -8.81 -11.52
N VAL A 38 -7.37 -7.67 -10.84
CA VAL A 38 -8.05 -7.45 -9.57
C VAL A 38 -8.73 -6.10 -9.48
N SER A 39 -9.76 -6.07 -8.62
CA SER A 39 -10.26 -4.84 -8.02
C SER A 39 -9.74 -4.72 -6.60
N ILE A 40 -9.26 -3.52 -6.25
CA ILE A 40 -8.89 -3.17 -4.89
C ILE A 40 -10.08 -2.42 -4.29
N ILE A 41 -10.73 -3.02 -3.31
CA ILE A 41 -11.93 -2.46 -2.69
C ILE A 41 -11.72 -2.20 -1.22
N TYR A 42 -12.56 -1.35 -0.63
CA TYR A 42 -12.66 -1.21 0.82
C TYR A 42 -14.13 -1.11 1.24
N PRO A 43 -14.49 -1.65 2.42
CA PRO A 43 -15.80 -1.44 3.01
C PRO A 43 -15.88 -0.02 3.59
N GLY A 44 -16.61 0.87 2.91
CA GLY A 44 -16.90 2.23 3.38
C GLY A 44 -18.20 2.30 4.19
N ALA A 45 -18.42 3.43 4.87
CA ALA A 45 -19.64 3.66 5.65
C ALA A 45 -20.92 3.68 4.79
N SER A 46 -20.79 4.03 3.50
CA SER A 46 -21.91 4.17 2.56
C SER A 46 -22.03 3.01 1.57
N GLY A 47 -21.21 1.97 1.69
CA GLY A 47 -21.17 0.83 0.78
C GLY A 47 -19.75 0.36 0.45
N ILE A 48 -19.61 -0.43 -0.61
CA ILE A 48 -18.31 -0.89 -1.10
C ILE A 48 -17.75 0.15 -2.07
N GLU A 49 -16.52 0.56 -1.84
CA GLU A 49 -15.82 1.50 -2.71
C GLU A 49 -14.65 0.78 -3.38
N ALA A 50 -14.41 1.04 -4.67
CA ALA A 50 -13.30 0.49 -5.43
C ALA A 50 -12.32 1.60 -5.83
N LEU A 51 -11.03 1.29 -5.70
CA LEU A 51 -9.99 2.10 -6.32
C LEU A 51 -10.02 1.91 -7.83
N TYR A 52 -9.72 2.97 -8.58
CA TYR A 52 -9.56 2.92 -10.03
C TYR A 52 -8.51 3.91 -10.51
N PRO A 53 -7.81 3.60 -11.62
CA PRO A 53 -6.91 4.52 -12.30
C PRO A 53 -7.65 5.74 -12.87
N ALA A 54 -7.12 6.95 -12.70
CA ALA A 54 -7.64 8.16 -13.31
C ALA A 54 -6.52 9.12 -13.73
N SER A 55 -6.18 9.12 -15.03
CA SER A 55 -5.08 9.89 -15.67
C SER A 55 -3.72 9.78 -14.99
N ASP A 56 -3.53 10.49 -13.88
CA ASP A 56 -2.29 10.66 -13.11
C ASP A 56 -2.50 10.40 -11.61
N THR A 57 -3.72 10.04 -11.20
CA THR A 57 -4.12 9.81 -9.81
C THR A 57 -4.82 8.45 -9.66
N LEU A 58 -4.84 7.94 -8.42
CA LEU A 58 -5.81 6.92 -8.04
C LEU A 58 -7.03 7.60 -7.43
N ASN A 59 -8.22 7.16 -7.81
CA ASN A 59 -9.48 7.62 -7.23
C ASN A 59 -10.25 6.47 -6.60
N ALA A 60 -11.25 6.78 -5.78
CA ALA A 60 -12.17 5.80 -5.19
C ALA A 60 -13.61 6.13 -5.62
N ASN A 61 -14.40 5.14 -6.02
CA ASN A 61 -15.82 5.33 -6.31
C ASN A 61 -16.68 4.25 -5.63
N ILE A 62 -17.91 4.60 -5.25
CA ILE A 62 -18.89 3.61 -4.79
C ILE A 62 -19.18 2.66 -5.93
N VAL A 63 -19.21 1.38 -5.61
CA VAL A 63 -19.63 0.33 -6.52
C VAL A 63 -20.98 -0.18 -6.06
N THR A 64 -21.99 -0.02 -6.90
CA THR A 64 -23.27 -0.71 -6.73
C THR A 64 -23.10 -2.17 -7.15
N ALA A 65 -23.54 -3.10 -6.30
CA ALA A 65 -23.48 -4.53 -6.58
C ALA A 65 -24.23 -4.88 -7.90
N PRO A 66 -23.80 -5.91 -8.64
CA PRO A 66 -22.79 -6.92 -8.28
C PRO A 66 -21.34 -6.52 -8.61
N LEU A 67 -20.40 -6.98 -7.78
CA LEU A 67 -18.95 -6.83 -7.99
C LEU A 67 -18.39 -7.77 -9.07
N VAL A 68 -19.20 -8.74 -9.51
CA VAL A 68 -18.84 -9.75 -10.50
C VAL A 68 -19.07 -9.19 -11.91
N GLY A 69 -18.08 -9.35 -12.80
CA GLY A 69 -18.21 -8.94 -14.20
C GLY A 69 -17.81 -7.49 -14.49
N ARG A 70 -17.01 -6.86 -13.62
CA ARG A 70 -16.51 -5.50 -13.86
C ARG A 70 -15.24 -5.53 -14.69
N THR A 71 -14.98 -4.42 -15.38
CA THR A 71 -13.71 -4.23 -16.05
C THR A 71 -12.59 -4.23 -15.00
N PRO A 72 -11.55 -5.05 -15.18
CA PRO A 72 -10.43 -5.07 -14.27
C PRO A 72 -9.77 -3.71 -14.15
N GLN A 73 -9.42 -3.32 -12.93
CA GLN A 73 -8.82 -2.01 -12.66
C GLN A 73 -7.31 -2.10 -12.54
N PHE A 74 -6.80 -3.21 -12.00
CA PHE A 74 -5.38 -3.38 -11.75
C PHE A 74 -4.86 -4.76 -12.11
N LEU A 75 -3.59 -4.81 -12.51
CA LEU A 75 -2.76 -6.00 -12.45
C LEU A 75 -1.78 -5.85 -11.28
N VAL A 76 -1.75 -6.84 -10.39
CA VAL A 76 -0.85 -6.82 -9.23
C VAL A 76 0.19 -7.93 -9.37
N GLU A 77 1.42 -7.53 -9.58
CA GLU A 77 2.52 -8.43 -9.92
C GLU A 77 3.61 -8.38 -8.86
N ASN A 78 4.19 -9.54 -8.53
CA ASN A 78 5.33 -9.60 -7.63
C ASN A 78 6.54 -8.90 -8.28
N SER A 79 7.16 -7.97 -7.57
CA SER A 79 8.30 -7.20 -8.07
C SER A 79 9.62 -7.99 -8.05
N GLY A 80 9.66 -9.15 -7.40
CA GLY A 80 10.88 -9.93 -7.14
C GLY A 80 11.76 -9.39 -6.01
N HIS A 81 11.38 -8.28 -5.37
CA HIS A 81 12.16 -7.65 -4.30
C HIS A 81 11.85 -8.23 -2.92
N VAL A 82 12.80 -8.07 -1.98
CA VAL A 82 12.68 -8.46 -0.57
C VAL A 82 12.61 -7.20 0.31
N PRO A 83 11.64 -7.10 1.26
CA PRO A 83 10.54 -8.03 1.50
C PRO A 83 9.59 -8.12 0.30
N THR A 84 8.83 -9.22 0.21
CA THR A 84 7.89 -9.46 -0.90
C THR A 84 7.05 -8.22 -1.15
N SER A 85 7.22 -7.65 -2.34
CA SER A 85 6.56 -6.43 -2.75
C SER A 85 5.99 -6.58 -4.16
N TYR A 86 5.12 -5.64 -4.50
CA TYR A 86 4.29 -5.72 -5.68
C TYR A 86 4.34 -4.41 -6.46
N LEU A 87 4.22 -4.53 -7.78
CA LEU A 87 3.80 -3.46 -8.65
C LEU A 87 2.27 -3.54 -8.78
N ILE A 88 1.59 -2.41 -8.58
CA ILE A 88 0.15 -2.28 -8.82
C ILE A 88 -0.01 -1.48 -10.10
N LYS A 89 -0.25 -2.18 -11.22
CA LYS A 89 -0.32 -1.60 -12.57
C LYS A 89 -1.76 -1.27 -12.93
N ASP A 90 -1.95 -0.23 -13.73
CA ASP A 90 -3.22 -0.02 -14.43
C ASP A 90 -3.45 -1.19 -15.40
N ALA A 91 -4.64 -1.80 -15.37
CA ALA A 91 -4.99 -2.90 -16.26
C ALA A 91 -5.29 -2.45 -17.70
N ALA A 92 -5.61 -1.18 -17.92
CA ALA A 92 -5.84 -0.61 -19.26
C ALA A 92 -4.54 -0.11 -19.91
N ASP A 93 -3.59 0.38 -19.12
CA ASP A 93 -2.26 0.81 -19.56
C ASP A 93 -1.17 0.23 -18.64
N HIS A 94 -0.60 -0.90 -19.04
CA HIS A 94 0.43 -1.60 -18.25
C HIS A 94 1.74 -0.80 -18.13
N GLY A 95 1.88 0.32 -18.85
CA GLY A 95 2.96 1.28 -18.70
C GLY A 95 2.83 2.17 -17.46
N LEU A 96 1.66 2.21 -16.82
CA LEU A 96 1.39 3.01 -15.63
C LEU A 96 1.29 2.15 -14.36
N VAL A 97 1.91 2.62 -13.29
CA VAL A 97 1.93 1.96 -11.97
C VAL A 97 1.64 2.93 -10.84
N ALA A 98 1.04 2.40 -9.77
CA ALA A 98 0.83 3.13 -8.52
C ALA A 98 2.19 3.55 -7.94
N TYR A 99 2.28 4.82 -7.58
CA TYR A 99 3.51 5.49 -7.18
C TYR A 99 3.24 6.35 -5.94
N ALA A 100 4.10 6.20 -4.93
CA ALA A 100 4.05 7.01 -3.72
C ALA A 100 4.74 8.38 -3.93
N THR A 101 4.01 9.48 -3.78
CA THR A 101 4.64 10.81 -3.78
C THR A 101 5.50 11.01 -2.53
N ALA A 102 6.58 11.79 -2.65
CA ALA A 102 7.54 11.98 -1.56
C ALA A 102 6.92 12.75 -0.37
N VAL A 103 7.14 12.23 0.84
CA VAL A 103 6.82 12.88 2.12
C VAL A 103 7.98 13.85 2.49
N PRO A 104 7.75 15.03 3.11
CA PRO A 104 6.55 15.51 3.81
C PRO A 104 5.71 16.50 3.00
N ARG A 105 5.63 16.33 1.68
CA ARG A 105 4.83 17.27 0.89
C ARG A 105 3.36 17.20 1.30
N ALA A 106 2.69 18.35 1.26
CA ALA A 106 1.26 18.47 1.55
C ALA A 106 0.37 17.65 0.59
N ASP A 107 0.93 17.15 -0.52
CA ASP A 107 0.29 16.29 -1.52
C ASP A 107 0.75 14.82 -1.44
N ALA A 108 1.12 14.33 -0.24
CA ALA A 108 1.44 12.92 -0.02
C ALA A 108 0.23 12.03 -0.37
N ALA A 109 0.29 11.42 -1.55
CA ALA A 109 -0.81 10.74 -2.20
C ALA A 109 -0.29 9.56 -3.02
N VAL A 110 -1.20 8.69 -3.44
CA VAL A 110 -0.91 7.66 -4.42
C VAL A 110 -1.28 8.18 -5.80
N LYS A 111 -0.29 8.27 -6.69
CA LYS A 111 -0.44 8.70 -8.08
C LYS A 111 -0.17 7.55 -9.04
N LEU A 112 -0.48 7.74 -10.31
CA LEU A 112 0.00 6.87 -11.38
C LEU A 112 1.23 7.51 -12.02
N ASN A 113 2.24 6.71 -12.30
CA ASN A 113 3.44 7.14 -13.00
C ASN A 113 3.90 6.05 -13.97
N ALA A 114 4.71 6.42 -14.95
CA ALA A 114 5.36 5.47 -15.84
C ALA A 114 6.19 4.45 -15.03
N ILE A 115 6.09 3.18 -15.40
CA ILE A 115 6.86 2.10 -14.78
C ILE A 115 8.36 2.35 -14.95
N ASP A 116 9.10 2.24 -13.85
CA ASP A 116 10.55 2.24 -13.87
C ASP A 116 11.08 0.83 -14.16
N ASN A 117 11.35 0.56 -15.43
CA ASN A 117 11.88 -0.73 -15.88
C ASN A 117 13.32 -1.01 -15.38
N SER A 118 14.04 0.00 -14.88
CA SER A 118 15.36 -0.23 -14.27
C SER A 118 15.26 -0.86 -12.88
N GLY A 119 14.08 -0.76 -12.27
CA GLY A 119 13.80 -1.22 -10.92
C GLY A 119 14.44 -0.38 -9.81
N ALA A 120 14.83 0.85 -10.11
CA ALA A 120 15.58 1.71 -9.21
C ALA A 120 14.68 2.61 -8.35
N ASP A 121 13.41 2.80 -8.71
CA ASP A 121 12.48 3.64 -7.95
C ASP A 121 11.65 2.84 -6.92
N PRO A 122 12.05 2.82 -5.65
CA PRO A 122 11.36 2.04 -4.62
C PRO A 122 9.98 2.61 -4.26
N ARG A 123 9.62 3.80 -4.76
CA ARG A 123 8.28 4.39 -4.57
C ARG A 123 7.20 3.70 -5.41
N GLN A 124 7.58 2.83 -6.34
CA GLN A 124 6.66 2.01 -7.13
C GLN A 124 6.36 0.65 -6.47
N TYR A 125 7.09 0.28 -5.40
CA TYR A 125 6.95 -1.02 -4.74
C TYR A 125 6.08 -0.96 -3.50
N TRP A 126 5.08 -1.84 -3.46
CA TRP A 126 4.09 -1.90 -2.40
C TRP A 126 4.17 -3.24 -1.69
N VAL A 127 4.27 -3.22 -0.37
CA VAL A 127 4.14 -4.41 0.47
C VAL A 127 2.68 -4.58 0.84
N LEU A 128 2.16 -5.78 0.58
CA LEU A 128 0.79 -6.16 0.91
C LEU A 128 0.82 -7.12 2.09
N THR A 129 0.09 -6.78 3.14
CA THR A 129 -0.05 -7.63 4.33
C THR A 129 -1.52 -7.76 4.70
N CYS A 130 -2.06 -8.97 4.52
CA CYS A 130 -3.47 -9.27 4.73
C CYS A 130 -3.70 -10.11 5.97
N ALA A 131 -4.87 -9.92 6.60
CA ALA A 131 -5.31 -10.79 7.70
C ALA A 131 -5.60 -12.22 7.20
N ALA A 132 -6.13 -12.35 5.98
CA ALA A 132 -6.37 -13.63 5.33
C ALA A 132 -6.10 -13.55 3.83
N CYS A 133 -5.61 -14.64 3.25
CA CYS A 133 -5.35 -14.79 1.83
C CYS A 133 -5.92 -16.12 1.37
N ALA A 134 -6.28 -16.20 0.08
CA ALA A 134 -6.53 -17.49 -0.54
C ALA A 134 -5.28 -18.38 -0.43
N SER A 135 -5.49 -19.67 -0.17
CA SER A 135 -4.42 -20.69 -0.12
C SER A 135 -3.66 -20.77 -1.43
N THR A 136 -4.38 -20.70 -2.55
CA THR A 136 -3.82 -20.65 -3.90
C THR A 136 -4.69 -19.76 -4.79
N SER A 137 -4.09 -19.09 -5.77
CA SER A 137 -4.81 -18.20 -6.69
C SER A 137 -5.63 -18.97 -7.74
N THR A 138 -5.21 -20.19 -8.09
CA THR A 138 -5.93 -21.09 -9.01
C THR A 138 -7.30 -21.49 -8.49
N GLU A 139 -7.50 -21.44 -7.18
CA GLU A 139 -8.76 -21.77 -6.50
C GLU A 139 -9.68 -20.56 -6.32
N VAL A 140 -9.21 -19.33 -6.56
CA VAL A 140 -10.06 -18.13 -6.40
C VAL A 140 -10.95 -18.04 -7.63
N PRO A 141 -12.27 -18.36 -7.57
CA PRO A 141 -13.13 -18.22 -8.73
C PRO A 141 -13.26 -16.73 -9.12
N PRO A 142 -13.69 -16.42 -10.35
CA PRO A 142 -14.07 -15.06 -10.70
C PRO A 142 -15.10 -14.49 -9.70
N GLY A 143 -14.87 -13.28 -9.19
CA GLY A 143 -15.62 -12.69 -8.05
C GLY A 143 -15.13 -13.11 -6.65
N GLY A 144 -14.17 -14.03 -6.56
CA GLY A 144 -13.55 -14.46 -5.32
C GLY A 144 -12.55 -13.45 -4.75
N VAL A 145 -12.08 -13.69 -3.52
CA VAL A 145 -11.18 -12.78 -2.79
C VAL A 145 -9.78 -13.40 -2.72
N PHE A 146 -8.77 -12.70 -3.22
CA PHE A 146 -7.36 -13.08 -3.06
C PHE A 146 -6.81 -12.74 -1.66
N GLY A 147 -7.24 -11.60 -1.12
CA GLY A 147 -6.80 -11.12 0.19
C GLY A 147 -7.87 -10.27 0.86
N THR A 148 -8.05 -10.47 2.17
CA THR A 148 -9.01 -9.75 3.02
C THR A 148 -8.28 -8.95 4.09
N SER A 149 -8.76 -7.72 4.33
CA SER A 149 -8.20 -6.79 5.33
C SER A 149 -6.69 -6.62 5.15
N CYS A 150 -6.32 -6.21 3.95
CA CYS A 150 -4.97 -6.00 3.49
C CYS A 150 -4.56 -4.54 3.68
N GLN A 151 -3.42 -4.35 4.35
CA GLN A 151 -2.73 -3.08 4.36
C GLN A 151 -1.83 -2.98 3.12
N ILE A 152 -1.85 -1.80 2.47
CA ILE A 152 -1.01 -1.48 1.31
C ILE A 152 0.03 -0.47 1.76
N ALA A 153 1.28 -0.91 1.93
CA ALA A 153 2.37 -0.10 2.47
C ALA A 153 3.42 0.20 1.40
N ASN A 154 3.91 1.43 1.34
CA ASN A 154 5.16 1.72 0.62
C ASN A 154 6.28 1.88 1.63
N VAL A 155 7.24 0.95 1.59
CA VAL A 155 8.36 0.89 2.56
C VAL A 155 9.32 2.06 2.36
N ALA A 156 9.50 2.53 1.13
CA ALA A 156 10.43 3.62 0.82
C ALA A 156 10.04 4.93 1.49
N VAL A 157 8.74 5.23 1.56
CA VAL A 157 8.23 6.42 2.25
C VAL A 157 7.74 6.13 3.68
N GLY A 158 7.68 4.86 4.09
CA GLY A 158 7.22 4.44 5.42
C GLY A 158 5.75 4.80 5.69
N ARG A 159 4.89 4.74 4.66
CA ARG A 159 3.49 5.13 4.72
C ARG A 159 2.59 4.07 4.12
N CYS A 160 1.34 4.08 4.56
CA CYS A 160 0.30 3.20 4.06
C CYS A 160 -0.76 4.01 3.31
N VAL A 161 -1.36 3.36 2.31
CA VAL A 161 -2.51 3.89 1.61
C VAL A 161 -3.66 4.00 2.61
N GLN A 162 -4.24 5.19 2.70
CA GLN A 162 -5.36 5.48 3.56
C GLN A 162 -6.48 6.14 2.76
N ARG A 163 -7.68 5.62 2.98
CA ARG A 163 -8.91 6.22 2.51
C ARG A 163 -9.25 7.46 3.31
N VAL A 164 -9.58 8.55 2.63
CA VAL A 164 -10.02 9.81 3.26
C VAL A 164 -11.19 10.43 2.52
N GLY A 165 -11.93 11.29 3.21
CA GLY A 165 -12.93 12.15 2.59
C GLY A 165 -14.20 11.43 2.13
N ALA A 166 -14.85 12.01 1.12
CA ALA A 166 -16.03 11.45 0.48
C ALA A 166 -15.62 10.56 -0.71
N VAL A 167 -16.59 9.83 -1.25
CA VAL A 167 -16.46 9.11 -2.52
C VAL A 167 -15.93 10.05 -3.61
N GLY A 168 -15.01 9.58 -4.43
CA GLY A 168 -14.32 10.37 -5.45
C GLY A 168 -13.05 11.05 -4.95
N THR A 169 -12.75 10.98 -3.65
CA THR A 169 -11.50 11.53 -3.11
C THR A 169 -10.35 10.54 -3.34
N PRO A 170 -9.20 10.98 -3.89
CA PRO A 170 -8.00 10.16 -3.96
C PRO A 170 -7.56 9.62 -2.59
N PRO A 171 -7.02 8.39 -2.51
CA PRO A 171 -6.41 7.92 -1.29
C PRO A 171 -5.11 8.69 -1.00
N VAL A 172 -4.82 8.88 0.28
CA VAL A 172 -3.63 9.58 0.76
C VAL A 172 -2.62 8.61 1.35
N LEU A 173 -1.41 9.09 1.60
CA LEU A 173 -0.38 8.35 2.34
C LEU A 173 -0.35 8.79 3.80
N ALA A 174 -0.57 7.85 4.71
CA ALA A 174 -0.62 8.11 6.16
C ALA A 174 0.33 7.17 6.93
N PRO A 175 0.66 7.46 8.20
CA PRO A 175 1.39 6.50 9.02
C PRO A 175 0.65 5.16 9.05
N CYS A 176 1.38 4.06 8.87
CA CYS A 176 0.78 2.73 8.89
C CYS A 176 0.19 2.40 10.25
N SER A 177 -1.10 2.06 10.28
CA SER A 177 -1.83 1.67 11.49
C SER A 177 -2.64 0.40 11.23
N ALA A 178 -2.33 -0.64 11.99
CA ALA A 178 -2.99 -1.94 11.87
C ALA A 178 -4.44 -1.97 12.41
N THR A 179 -4.89 -0.91 13.07
CA THR A 179 -6.22 -0.81 13.68
C THR A 179 -7.14 0.15 12.93
N GLU A 180 -6.62 0.86 11.94
CA GLU A 180 -7.38 1.86 11.21
C GLU A 180 -8.10 1.20 10.03
N GLY A 181 -9.43 1.02 10.15
CA GLY A 181 -10.25 0.42 9.10
C GLY A 181 -10.13 1.13 7.75
N ALA A 182 -9.77 2.43 7.75
CA ALA A 182 -9.53 3.20 6.53
C ALA A 182 -8.25 2.81 5.77
N GLN A 183 -7.40 1.94 6.32
CA GLN A 183 -6.19 1.40 5.68
C GLN A 183 -6.33 -0.08 5.28
N MET A 184 -7.54 -0.65 5.38
CA MET A 184 -7.79 -2.07 5.16
C MET A 184 -8.58 -2.28 3.87
N PHE A 185 -7.95 -2.93 2.90
CA PHE A 185 -8.49 -3.18 1.57
C PHE A 185 -8.69 -4.68 1.32
N ASN A 186 -9.60 -5.05 0.43
CA ASN A 186 -9.72 -6.41 -0.09
C ASN A 186 -9.33 -6.43 -1.56
N PHE A 187 -8.73 -7.54 -1.99
CA PHE A 187 -8.35 -7.76 -3.38
C PHE A 187 -9.26 -8.82 -3.97
N LEU A 188 -10.09 -8.42 -4.92
CA LEU A 188 -11.06 -9.29 -5.58
C LEU A 188 -10.58 -9.69 -6.96
N ARG A 189 -10.80 -10.95 -7.33
CA ARG A 189 -10.61 -11.42 -8.70
C ARG A 189 -11.75 -10.89 -9.58
N GLU A 190 -11.39 -10.22 -10.67
CA GLU A 190 -12.34 -9.79 -11.69
C GLU A 190 -12.56 -10.88 -12.75
N ASN A 191 -13.69 -10.82 -13.45
CA ASN A 191 -13.96 -11.72 -14.59
C ASN A 191 -13.22 -11.18 -15.81
N LEU A 192 -12.46 -12.04 -16.49
CA LEU A 192 -12.05 -11.83 -17.88
C LEU A 192 -13.06 -12.50 -18.81
#